data_AF-A0A1L6HTJ3-F1
#
_entry.id   AF-A0A1L6HTJ3-F1
#
_cell.length_a   1.000
_cell.length_b   1.000
_cell.length_c   1.000
_cell.angle_alpha   90.00
_cell.angle_beta   90.00
_cell.angle_gamma   90.00
#
_symmetry.space_group_name_H-M   'P 1'
#
loop_
_entity.id
_entity.type
_entity.pdbx_description
1 polymer ?
#
loop_
_entity_poly.entity_id
_entity_poly.type
_entity_poly.pdbx_seq_one_letter_code
_entity_poly.pdbx_strand_id
1 'polypeptide(L)'
;MSKILAARRFHADSVIANRRLGAGRYLIAMSLGVIASSLLTVLVCLRFAATGRIGLAGLNLVMALLGAALAALFYSASTRRLRDLSFPAWSVKTLSIPLVGVFLLPILCFLSGPREANEFGPAPAPSGFARTALALVSCLVALALCRWALLTYLHTRHLLVSGGF
;
A
#
# COMPACT_ATOMS: atom_id res chain seq x y z
N MET A 1 38.48 -8.79 13.66
CA MET A 1 38.06 -9.43 12.39
C MET A 1 36.65 -10.06 12.43
N SER A 2 36.24 -10.70 13.54
CA SER A 2 34.92 -11.36 13.68
C SER A 2 33.68 -10.45 13.53
N LYS A 3 33.67 -9.22 14.08
CA LYS A 3 32.51 -8.31 14.03
C LYS A 3 32.17 -7.79 12.62
N ILE A 4 33.16 -7.66 11.74
CA ILE A 4 32.97 -7.16 10.37
C ILE A 4 32.33 -8.24 9.48
N LEU A 5 32.70 -9.50 9.68
CA LEU A 5 32.08 -10.65 9.02
C LEU A 5 30.61 -10.85 9.47
N ALA A 6 30.33 -10.67 10.76
CA ALA A 6 28.97 -10.72 11.29
C ALA A 6 28.08 -9.59 10.74
N ALA A 7 28.60 -8.36 10.66
CA ALA A 7 27.88 -7.22 10.07
C ALA A 7 27.61 -7.41 8.57
N ARG A 8 28.57 -7.96 7.81
CA ARG A 8 28.37 -8.28 6.38
C ARG A 8 27.34 -9.39 6.17
N ARG A 9 27.32 -10.43 7.01
CA ARG A 9 26.27 -11.46 6.98
C ARG A 9 24.90 -10.86 7.27
N PHE A 10 24.77 -10.09 8.34
CA PHE A 10 23.50 -9.42 8.68
C PHE A 10 23.01 -8.50 7.54
N HIS A 11 23.92 -7.78 6.89
CA HIS A 11 23.56 -6.92 5.77
C HIS A 11 23.14 -7.72 4.52
N ALA A 12 23.84 -8.81 4.21
CA ALA A 12 23.46 -9.71 3.13
C ALA A 12 22.09 -10.38 3.41
N ASP A 13 21.89 -10.86 4.64
CA ASP A 13 20.65 -11.52 5.06
C ASP A 13 19.46 -10.54 5.04
N SER A 14 19.65 -9.27 5.42
CA SER A 14 18.61 -8.24 5.35
C SER A 14 18.28 -7.81 3.91
N VAL A 15 19.27 -7.74 3.01
CA VAL A 15 19.06 -7.46 1.58
C VAL A 15 18.35 -8.63 0.89
N ILE A 16 18.70 -9.86 1.24
CA ILE A 16 18.06 -11.09 0.74
C ILE A 16 16.63 -11.22 1.29
N ALA A 17 16.42 -10.96 2.59
CA ALA A 17 15.09 -10.95 3.21
C ALA A 17 14.16 -9.87 2.63
N ASN A 18 14.69 -8.80 2.03
CA ASN A 18 13.90 -7.71 1.46
C ASN A 18 13.30 -8.04 0.07
N ARG A 19 13.60 -9.22 -0.50
CA ARG A 19 13.11 -9.61 -1.83
C ARG A 19 11.70 -10.20 -1.82
N ARG A 20 11.28 -10.81 -0.70
CA ARG A 20 9.98 -11.47 -0.52
C ARG A 20 9.18 -10.77 0.57
N LEU A 21 7.88 -10.59 0.36
CA LEU A 21 6.99 -9.97 1.35
C LEU A 21 5.86 -10.93 1.72
N GLY A 22 5.79 -11.34 2.99
CA GLY A 22 4.73 -12.21 3.49
C GLY A 22 3.36 -11.52 3.53
N ALA A 23 2.29 -12.31 3.48
CA ALA A 23 0.89 -11.86 3.42
C ALA A 23 0.53 -10.81 4.48
N GLY A 24 0.84 -11.07 5.77
CA GLY A 24 0.54 -10.13 6.84
C GLY A 24 1.29 -8.79 6.74
N ARG A 25 2.57 -8.81 6.30
CA ARG A 25 3.34 -7.56 6.08
C ARG A 25 2.83 -6.80 4.87
N TYR A 26 2.43 -7.52 3.83
CA TYR A 26 1.81 -6.94 2.64
C TYR A 26 0.50 -6.23 2.99
N LEU A 27 -0.40 -6.91 3.72
CA LEU A 27 -1.66 -6.31 4.14
C LEU A 27 -1.45 -5.07 5.02
N ILE A 28 -0.53 -5.11 5.99
CA ILE A 28 -0.21 -3.92 6.81
C ILE A 28 0.33 -2.77 5.94
N ALA A 29 1.25 -3.05 5.02
CA ALA A 29 1.82 -2.02 4.15
C ALA A 29 0.76 -1.36 3.26
N MET A 30 -0.14 -2.16 2.68
CA MET A 30 -1.26 -1.67 1.87
C MET A 30 -2.22 -0.81 2.70
N SER A 31 -2.62 -1.31 3.87
CA SER A 31 -3.51 -0.62 4.79
C SER A 31 -2.93 0.70 5.26
N LEU A 32 -1.66 0.75 5.68
CA LEU A 32 -1.00 1.98 6.10
C LEU A 32 -0.89 3.01 4.95
N GLY A 33 -0.60 2.55 3.74
CA GLY A 33 -0.59 3.41 2.55
C GLY A 33 -1.95 4.07 2.30
N VAL A 34 -3.03 3.27 2.35
CA VAL A 34 -4.40 3.76 2.20
C VAL A 34 -4.79 4.72 3.32
N ILE A 35 -4.46 4.39 4.58
CA ILE A 35 -4.72 5.26 5.74
C ILE A 35 -4.03 6.60 5.55
N ALA A 36 -2.73 6.61 5.23
CA ALA A 36 -1.97 7.83 5.03
C ALA A 36 -2.54 8.69 3.88
N SER A 37 -2.84 8.06 2.73
CA SER A 37 -3.43 8.75 1.59
C SER A 37 -4.83 9.31 1.91
N SER A 38 -5.64 8.58 2.68
CA SER A 38 -6.99 9.01 3.07
C SER A 38 -6.95 10.21 4.01
N LEU A 39 -6.07 10.18 5.02
CA LEU A 39 -5.88 11.30 5.95
C LEU A 39 -5.35 12.54 5.23
N LEU A 40 -4.39 12.38 4.31
CA LEU A 40 -3.89 13.48 3.49
C LEU A 40 -4.98 14.06 2.59
N THR A 41 -5.81 13.20 1.99
CA THR A 41 -6.94 13.65 1.15
C THR A 41 -7.90 14.53 1.94
N VAL A 42 -8.31 14.07 3.12
CA VAL A 42 -9.20 14.84 3.98
C VAL A 42 -8.56 16.15 4.43
N LEU A 43 -7.27 16.11 4.81
CA LEU A 43 -6.54 17.31 5.20
C LEU A 43 -6.50 18.34 4.07
N VAL A 44 -6.24 17.91 2.84
CA VAL A 44 -6.26 18.78 1.65
C VAL A 44 -7.65 19.38 1.44
N CYS A 45 -8.70 18.56 1.47
CA CYS A 45 -10.08 19.01 1.28
C CYS A 45 -10.51 20.03 2.35
N LEU A 46 -10.28 19.74 3.63
CA LEU A 46 -10.79 20.56 4.73
C LEU A 46 -9.92 21.79 5.04
N ARG A 47 -8.59 21.71 4.85
CA ARG A 47 -7.67 22.79 5.23
C ARG A 47 -7.25 23.68 4.08
N PHE A 48 -7.29 23.19 2.84
CA PHE A 48 -6.85 23.95 1.67
C PHE A 48 -8.00 24.27 0.73
N ALA A 49 -8.79 23.28 0.33
CA ALA A 49 -9.88 23.53 -0.63
C ALA A 49 -11.05 24.28 0.01
N ALA A 50 -11.53 23.84 1.18
CA ALA A 50 -12.64 24.50 1.88
C ALA A 50 -12.31 25.91 2.39
N THR A 51 -11.02 26.27 2.50
CA THR A 51 -10.55 27.61 2.89
C THR A 51 -10.24 28.50 1.68
N GLY A 52 -10.54 28.04 0.46
CA GLY A 52 -10.28 28.78 -0.78
C GLY A 52 -8.80 28.90 -1.16
N ARG A 53 -7.88 28.22 -0.46
CA ARG A 53 -6.43 28.28 -0.75
C ARG A 53 -6.06 27.56 -2.03
N ILE A 54 -6.83 26.55 -2.42
CA ILE A 54 -6.66 25.83 -3.69
C ILE A 54 -8.01 25.73 -4.40
N GLY A 55 -8.01 26.01 -5.71
CA GLY A 55 -9.16 25.76 -6.58
C GLY A 55 -9.23 24.31 -7.07
N LEU A 56 -10.20 24.04 -7.95
CA LEU A 56 -10.45 22.70 -8.52
C LEU A 56 -9.21 22.09 -9.20
N ALA A 57 -8.47 22.89 -9.97
CA ALA A 57 -7.26 22.42 -10.65
C ALA A 57 -6.17 21.99 -9.66
N GLY A 58 -5.95 22.78 -8.60
CA GLY A 58 -5.00 22.45 -7.54
C GLY A 58 -5.39 21.19 -6.78
N LEU A 59 -6.69 21.04 -6.46
CA LEU A 59 -7.21 19.83 -5.83
C LEU A 59 -6.98 18.58 -6.71
N ASN A 60 -7.28 18.65 -8.00
CA ASN A 60 -7.07 17.54 -8.93
C ASN A 60 -5.60 17.16 -9.06
N LEU A 61 -4.70 18.16 -9.11
CA LEU A 61 -3.26 17.92 -9.17
C LEU A 61 -2.78 17.19 -7.91
N VAL A 62 -3.19 17.64 -6.72
CA VAL A 62 -2.82 16.99 -5.46
C VAL A 62 -3.33 15.55 -5.39
N MET A 63 -4.58 15.30 -5.82
CA MET A 63 -5.12 13.94 -5.87
C MET A 63 -4.36 13.04 -6.87
N ALA A 64 -3.96 13.58 -8.01
CA ALA A 64 -3.15 12.85 -8.98
C ALA A 64 -1.77 12.47 -8.39
N LEU A 65 -1.11 13.39 -7.69
CA LEU A 65 0.17 13.14 -7.02
C LEU A 65 0.05 12.11 -5.88
N LEU A 66 -0.99 12.23 -5.04
CA LEU A 66 -1.27 11.25 -3.98
C LEU A 66 -1.54 9.86 -4.57
N GLY A 67 -2.35 9.79 -5.62
CA GLY A 67 -2.64 8.56 -6.35
C GLY A 67 -1.38 7.92 -6.95
N ALA A 68 -0.51 8.71 -7.57
CA ALA A 68 0.76 8.25 -8.12
C ALA A 68 1.71 7.71 -7.04
N ALA A 69 1.81 8.40 -5.89
CA ALA A 69 2.62 7.96 -4.76
C ALA A 69 2.10 6.63 -4.18
N LEU A 70 0.78 6.50 -4.01
CA LEU A 70 0.15 5.27 -3.54
C LEU A 70 0.37 4.12 -4.54
N ALA A 71 0.20 4.38 -5.84
CA ALA A 71 0.44 3.40 -6.89
C ALA A 71 1.90 2.89 -6.90
N ALA A 72 2.88 3.78 -6.72
CA ALA A 72 4.29 3.40 -6.62
C ALA A 72 4.57 2.50 -5.40
N LEU A 73 3.99 2.84 -4.24
CA LEU A 73 4.08 2.02 -3.04
C LEU A 73 3.46 0.64 -3.27
N PHE A 74 2.26 0.60 -3.86
CA PHE A 74 1.51 -0.63 -4.10
C PHE A 74 2.23 -1.53 -5.10
N TYR A 75 2.77 -0.96 -6.18
CA TYR A 75 3.57 -1.67 -7.16
C TYR A 75 4.82 -2.31 -6.53
N SER A 76 5.56 -1.56 -5.71
CA SER A 76 6.78 -2.05 -5.05
C SER A 76 6.51 -3.17 -4.03
N ALA A 77 5.37 -3.13 -3.34
CA ALA A 77 4.98 -4.16 -2.39
C ALA A 77 4.40 -5.40 -3.10
N SER A 78 3.60 -5.20 -4.15
CA SER A 78 2.99 -6.28 -4.93
C SER A 78 4.03 -7.09 -5.70
N THR A 79 5.05 -6.46 -6.28
CA THR A 79 6.19 -7.16 -6.91
C THR A 79 6.93 -8.08 -5.91
N ARG A 80 7.12 -7.64 -4.67
CA ARG A 80 7.72 -8.47 -3.61
C ARG A 80 6.76 -9.59 -3.15
N ARG A 81 5.46 -9.34 -3.16
CA ARG A 81 4.44 -10.34 -2.81
C ARG A 81 4.31 -11.43 -3.87
N LEU A 82 4.33 -11.05 -5.14
CA LEU A 82 4.29 -11.99 -6.26
C LEU A 82 5.54 -12.88 -6.29
N ARG A 83 6.73 -12.30 -6.03
CA ARG A 83 7.96 -13.09 -5.83
C ARG A 83 7.89 -14.04 -4.65
N ASP A 84 7.14 -13.70 -3.60
CA ASP A 84 6.92 -14.63 -2.48
C ASP A 84 6.08 -15.84 -2.88
N LEU A 85 5.14 -15.65 -3.81
CA LEU A 85 4.31 -16.69 -4.39
C LEU A 85 4.97 -17.39 -5.60
N SER A 86 6.27 -17.18 -5.82
CA SER A 86 7.04 -17.72 -6.95
C SER A 86 6.52 -17.28 -8.33
N PHE A 87 5.87 -16.12 -8.40
CA PHE A 87 5.52 -15.48 -9.67
C PHE A 87 6.60 -14.48 -10.11
N PRO A 88 6.84 -14.35 -11.44
CA PRO A 88 7.80 -13.39 -11.95
C PRO A 88 7.33 -11.95 -11.71
N ALA A 89 8.27 -11.03 -11.48
CA ALA A 89 7.95 -9.65 -11.08
C ALA A 89 7.15 -8.86 -12.12
N TRP A 90 7.25 -9.20 -13.40
CA TRP A 90 6.48 -8.54 -14.46
C TRP A 90 4.98 -8.81 -14.36
N SER A 91 4.56 -9.87 -13.67
CA SER A 91 3.15 -10.21 -13.46
C SER A 91 2.40 -9.15 -12.66
N VAL A 92 3.11 -8.29 -11.91
CA VAL A 92 2.51 -7.14 -11.20
C VAL A 92 1.76 -6.20 -12.15
N LYS A 93 2.14 -6.16 -13.43
CA LYS A 93 1.50 -5.30 -14.43
C LYS A 93 0.02 -5.67 -14.61
N THR A 94 -0.38 -6.92 -14.36
CA THR A 94 -1.79 -7.32 -14.43
C THR A 94 -2.65 -6.60 -13.38
N LEU A 95 -2.06 -6.20 -12.25
CA LEU A 95 -2.74 -5.41 -11.21
C LEU A 95 -3.05 -3.97 -11.63
N SER A 96 -2.49 -3.50 -12.76
CA SER A 96 -2.84 -2.20 -13.33
C SER A 96 -4.25 -2.17 -13.92
N ILE A 97 -4.81 -3.35 -14.24
CA ILE A 97 -6.18 -3.50 -14.69
C ILE A 97 -7.08 -3.47 -13.45
N PRO A 98 -7.94 -2.45 -13.26
CA PRO A 98 -8.68 -2.26 -12.01
C PRO A 98 -9.50 -3.48 -11.60
N LEU A 99 -10.17 -4.12 -12.57
CA LEU A 99 -11.00 -5.29 -12.32
C LEU A 99 -10.16 -6.50 -11.85
N VAL A 100 -8.98 -6.70 -12.44
CA VAL A 100 -8.04 -7.74 -12.00
C VAL A 100 -7.56 -7.44 -10.58
N GLY A 101 -7.21 -6.19 -10.30
CA GLY A 101 -6.80 -5.75 -8.97
C GLY A 101 -7.83 -6.10 -7.89
N VAL A 102 -9.13 -5.89 -8.15
CA VAL A 102 -10.21 -6.20 -7.20
C VAL A 102 -10.23 -7.68 -6.79
N PHE A 103 -9.96 -8.60 -7.71
CA PHE A 103 -9.93 -10.04 -7.42
C PHE A 103 -8.56 -10.52 -6.89
N LEU A 104 -7.47 -10.04 -7.49
CA LEU A 104 -6.13 -10.51 -7.15
C LEU A 104 -5.62 -9.94 -5.83
N LEU A 105 -5.98 -8.70 -5.46
CA LEU A 105 -5.50 -8.08 -4.22
C LEU A 105 -5.91 -8.85 -2.96
N PRO A 106 -7.18 -9.26 -2.77
CA PRO A 106 -7.58 -10.13 -1.67
C PRO A 106 -6.77 -11.42 -1.64
N ILE A 107 -6.57 -12.06 -2.80
CA ILE A 107 -5.76 -13.28 -2.91
C ILE A 107 -4.33 -13.00 -2.43
N LEU A 108 -3.70 -11.93 -2.89
CA LEU A 108 -2.35 -11.55 -2.47
C LEU A 108 -2.26 -11.24 -0.96
N CYS A 109 -3.32 -10.69 -0.37
CA CYS A 109 -3.41 -10.36 1.05
C CYS A 109 -3.60 -11.58 1.96
N PHE A 110 -4.30 -12.62 1.51
CA PHE A 110 -4.72 -13.74 2.36
C PHE A 110 -4.09 -15.09 1.99
N LEU A 111 -3.73 -15.31 0.73
CA LEU A 111 -3.08 -16.54 0.30
C LEU A 111 -1.70 -16.62 0.95
N SER A 112 -1.39 -17.73 1.62
CA SER A 112 -0.05 -17.97 2.16
C SER A 112 0.91 -18.42 1.06
N GLY A 113 2.14 -17.94 1.10
CA GLY A 113 3.19 -18.41 0.19
C GLY A 113 3.80 -19.73 0.66
N PRO A 114 4.55 -20.42 -0.23
CA PRO A 114 5.30 -21.61 0.13
C PRO A 114 6.28 -21.32 1.27
N ARG A 115 6.33 -22.24 2.25
CA ARG A 115 7.18 -22.14 3.45
C ARG A 115 8.65 -22.44 3.18
N GLU A 116 8.96 -22.90 1.98
CA GLU A 116 10.30 -23.24 1.54
C GLU A 116 10.99 -22.04 0.86
N ALA A 117 12.32 -22.13 0.76
CA ALA A 117 13.10 -21.20 -0.05
C ALA A 117 12.72 -21.33 -1.53
N ASN A 118 12.71 -20.23 -2.25
CA ASN A 118 12.50 -20.21 -3.70
C ASN A 118 13.64 -19.44 -4.39
N GLU A 119 13.58 -19.34 -5.73
CA GLU A 119 14.57 -18.62 -6.55
C GLU A 119 14.75 -17.14 -6.16
N PHE A 120 13.79 -16.56 -5.43
CA PHE A 120 13.82 -15.17 -4.97
C PHE A 120 14.36 -14.99 -3.55
N GLY A 121 14.66 -16.08 -2.84
CA GLY A 121 15.27 -16.07 -1.52
C GLY A 121 14.56 -16.95 -0.48
N PRO A 122 14.98 -16.87 0.79
CA PRO A 122 14.42 -17.64 1.89
C PRO A 122 12.98 -17.23 2.19
N ALA A 123 12.20 -18.15 2.76
CA ALA A 123 10.81 -17.88 3.12
C ALA A 123 10.71 -16.73 4.15
N PRO A 124 9.74 -15.82 3.99
CA PRO A 124 9.49 -14.79 4.99
C PRO A 124 9.02 -15.43 6.30
N ALA A 125 9.42 -14.84 7.42
CA ALA A 125 9.02 -15.31 8.74
C ALA A 125 7.49 -15.40 8.87
N PRO A 126 6.95 -16.50 9.42
CA PRO A 126 5.51 -16.69 9.56
C PRO A 126 4.87 -15.55 10.35
N SER A 127 3.66 -15.16 9.96
CA SER A 127 2.84 -14.23 10.72
C SER A 127 2.22 -14.95 11.91
N GLY A 128 2.63 -14.60 13.13
CA GLY A 128 1.94 -15.00 14.34
C GLY A 128 0.58 -14.28 14.49
N PHE A 129 -0.26 -14.78 15.40
CA PHE A 129 -1.62 -14.29 15.65
C PHE A 129 -1.70 -12.76 15.78
N ALA A 130 -0.83 -12.16 16.59
CA ALA A 130 -0.81 -10.71 16.81
C ALA A 130 -0.62 -9.90 15.52
N ARG A 131 0.23 -10.38 14.60
CA ARG A 131 0.48 -9.70 13.32
C ARG A 131 -0.73 -9.83 12.39
N THR A 132 -1.39 -10.99 12.38
CA THR A 132 -2.61 -11.21 11.60
C THR A 132 -3.74 -10.31 12.11
N ALA A 133 -3.93 -10.23 13.43
CA ALA A 133 -4.91 -9.34 14.04
C ALA A 133 -4.64 -7.87 13.69
N LEU A 134 -3.39 -7.41 13.82
CA LEU A 134 -3.00 -6.05 13.43
C LEU A 134 -3.26 -5.78 11.93
N ALA A 135 -2.98 -6.75 11.06
CA ALA A 135 -3.21 -6.62 9.63
C ALA A 135 -4.71 -6.50 9.30
N LEU A 136 -5.56 -7.29 9.96
CA LEU A 136 -7.02 -7.21 9.80
C LEU A 136 -7.60 -5.91 10.35
N VAL A 137 -7.19 -5.49 11.55
CA VAL A 137 -7.64 -4.23 12.16
C VAL A 137 -7.24 -3.04 11.30
N SER A 138 -5.98 -2.99 10.85
CA SER A 138 -5.53 -1.93 9.94
C SER A 138 -6.27 -1.93 8.61
N CYS A 139 -6.64 -3.10 8.08
CA CYS A 139 -7.47 -3.21 6.88
C CYS A 139 -8.87 -2.60 7.10
N LEU A 140 -9.54 -2.92 8.22
CA LEU A 140 -10.85 -2.36 8.55
C LEU A 140 -10.79 -0.83 8.71
N VAL A 141 -9.77 -0.33 9.40
CA VAL A 141 -9.53 1.11 9.56
C VAL A 141 -9.27 1.78 8.20
N ALA A 142 -8.48 1.14 7.33
CA ALA A 142 -8.20 1.65 5.99
C ALA A 142 -9.48 1.76 5.15
N LEU A 143 -10.37 0.77 5.19
CA LEU A 143 -11.65 0.81 4.47
C LEU A 143 -12.57 1.94 4.97
N ALA A 144 -12.67 2.10 6.30
CA ALA A 144 -13.47 3.16 6.91
C ALA A 144 -12.94 4.56 6.53
N LEU A 145 -11.63 4.78 6.65
CA LEU A 145 -11.01 6.06 6.31
C LEU A 145 -11.05 6.34 4.81
N CYS A 146 -10.84 5.33 3.96
CA CYS A 146 -10.94 5.47 2.51
C CYS A 146 -12.35 5.90 2.09
N ARG A 147 -13.40 5.29 2.67
CA ARG A 147 -14.79 5.68 2.43
C ARG A 147 -15.04 7.12 2.85
N TRP A 148 -14.59 7.50 4.04
CA TRP A 148 -14.76 8.86 4.54
C TRP A 148 -14.02 9.91 3.70
N ALA A 149 -12.78 9.62 3.29
CA ALA A 149 -11.99 10.47 2.42
C ALA A 149 -12.64 10.66 1.04
N LEU A 150 -13.17 9.58 0.45
CA LEU A 150 -13.90 9.64 -0.82
C LEU A 150 -15.13 10.55 -0.73
N LEU A 151 -15.95 10.40 0.31
CA LEU A 151 -17.14 11.24 0.51
C LEU A 151 -16.75 12.72 0.69
N THR A 152 -15.70 12.98 1.48
CA THR A 152 -15.19 14.34 1.69
C THR A 152 -14.69 14.95 0.37
N TYR A 153 -13.89 14.19 -0.40
CA TYR A 153 -13.39 14.64 -1.69
C TYR A 153 -14.52 14.95 -2.68
N LEU A 154 -15.51 14.05 -2.82
CA LEU A 154 -16.64 14.25 -3.73
C LEU A 154 -17.46 15.47 -3.33
N HIS A 155 -17.71 15.66 -2.04
CA HIS A 155 -18.43 16.82 -1.52
C HIS A 155 -17.68 18.13 -1.80
N THR A 156 -16.39 18.20 -1.45
CA THR A 156 -15.56 19.38 -1.70
C THR A 156 -15.45 19.69 -3.19
N ARG A 157 -15.26 18.66 -4.03
CA ARG A 157 -15.20 18.83 -5.49
C ARG A 157 -16.51 19.37 -6.05
N HIS A 158 -17.65 18.86 -5.57
CA HIS A 158 -18.96 19.36 -5.98
C HIS A 158 -19.11 20.84 -5.66
N LEU A 159 -18.79 21.25 -4.43
CA LEU A 159 -18.87 22.65 -4.00
C LEU A 159 -17.95 23.57 -4.83
N LEU A 160 -16.73 23.13 -5.14
CA LEU A 160 -15.82 23.90 -6.00
C LEU A 160 -16.33 24.05 -7.44
N VAL A 161 -17.02 23.04 -7.98
CA VAL A 161 -17.61 23.11 -9.32
C VAL A 161 -18.85 23.99 -9.33
N SER A 162 -19.66 23.96 -8.27
CA SER A 162 -20.90 24.73 -8.16
C SER A 162 -20.69 26.17 -7.67
N GLY A 163 -19.46 26.58 -7.35
CA GLY A 163 -19.16 27.90 -6.77
C GLY A 163 -19.71 28.08 -5.35
N GLY A 164 -19.82 26.99 -4.59
CA GLY A 164 -20.40 26.98 -3.24
C GLY A 164 -19.45 27.40 -2.11
N PHE A 165 -18.31 28.02 -2.43
CA PHE A 165 -17.33 28.55 -1.48
C PHE A 165 -17.01 30.01 -1.80
#